data_AF-A0A917SPM7-F1
#
_entry.id   AF-A0A917SPM7-F1
#
_cell.length_a   1.000
_cell.length_b   1.000
_cell.length_c   1.000
_cell.angle_alpha   90.00
_cell.angle_beta   90.00
_cell.angle_gamma   90.00
#
_symmetry.space_group_name_H-M   'P 1'
#
loop_
_entity.id
_entity.type
_entity.pdbx_description
1 polymer ?
#
loop_
_entity_poly.entity_id
_entity_poly.type
_entity_poly.pdbx_seq_one_letter_code
_entity_poly.pdbx_strand_id
1 'polypeptide(L)'
;MTEEQTTIETKRDRVRRLLITPAQERGMRFRKGTSDEDQRKHLDRLCDELAYLSDRTLDALREWVTTHGEGSERTFWPTHTSIVSTAEAYEPRPLEETPGVAGWFRSRAGEAALAENRLIAEFLWWERKKRPPLSAHERKLVADRAASIASERARTEDKLNRGVAPLQPDLEQLEYWKSIEERALRLVRDGAAARAEGQAA
;
A
#
# COMPACT_ATOMS: atom_id res chain seq x y z
N MET A 1 -40.24 -13.79 15.50
CA MET A 1 -39.81 -13.50 14.11
C MET A 1 -38.49 -12.78 14.26
N THR A 2 -37.39 -13.53 14.10
CA THR A 2 -36.04 -13.10 14.48
C THR A 2 -35.54 -12.09 13.47
N GLU A 3 -35.24 -10.87 13.93
CA GLU A 3 -34.58 -9.85 13.14
C GLU A 3 -33.14 -10.31 12.87
N GLU A 4 -32.88 -10.82 11.65
CA GLU A 4 -31.53 -10.98 11.13
C GLU A 4 -30.92 -9.58 10.93
N GLN A 5 -30.27 -9.07 11.96
CA GLN A 5 -29.31 -7.97 11.81
C GLN A 5 -28.16 -8.48 10.94
N THR A 6 -28.20 -8.15 9.65
CA THR A 6 -27.05 -8.27 8.77
C THR A 6 -25.99 -7.25 9.23
N THR A 7 -25.16 -7.63 10.19
CA THR A 7 -24.00 -6.83 10.61
C THR A 7 -23.03 -6.78 9.45
N ILE A 8 -22.90 -5.60 8.82
CA ILE A 8 -21.89 -5.35 7.79
C ILE A 8 -20.53 -5.51 8.46
N GLU A 9 -19.78 -6.54 8.04
CA GLU A 9 -18.43 -6.80 8.56
C GLU A 9 -17.50 -5.61 8.27
N THR A 10 -16.81 -5.11 9.30
CA THR A 10 -15.79 -4.07 9.11
C THR A 10 -14.45 -4.67 8.67
N LYS A 11 -13.55 -3.84 8.10
CA LYS A 11 -12.18 -4.30 7.75
C LYS A 11 -11.43 -4.87 8.97
N ARG A 12 -11.62 -4.29 10.16
CA ARG A 12 -11.02 -4.79 11.41
C ARG A 12 -11.57 -6.16 11.77
N ASP A 13 -12.89 -6.35 11.64
CA ASP A 13 -13.54 -7.63 11.95
C ASP A 13 -13.07 -8.73 11.00
N ARG A 14 -12.84 -8.39 9.73
CA ARG A 14 -12.24 -9.30 8.75
C ARG A 14 -10.85 -9.77 9.17
N VAL A 15 -9.98 -8.86 9.61
CA VAL A 15 -8.64 -9.23 10.14
C VAL A 15 -8.77 -10.10 11.38
N ARG A 16 -9.71 -9.80 12.29
CA ARG A 16 -9.94 -10.64 13.47
C ARG A 16 -10.36 -12.06 13.08
N ARG A 17 -11.34 -12.17 12.18
CA ARG A 17 -11.91 -13.45 11.71
C ARG A 17 -10.90 -14.31 10.95
N LEU A 18 -10.09 -13.74 10.08
CA LEU A 18 -9.19 -14.51 9.20
C LEU A 18 -7.82 -14.79 9.83
N LEU A 19 -7.30 -13.85 10.61
CA LEU A 19 -5.94 -13.91 11.16
C LEU A 19 -5.94 -14.14 12.67
N ILE A 20 -6.52 -13.23 13.45
CA ILE A 20 -6.29 -13.17 14.90
C ILE A 20 -6.94 -14.34 15.63
N THR A 21 -8.27 -14.50 15.49
CA THR A 21 -9.01 -15.56 16.17
C THR A 21 -8.47 -16.95 15.79
N PRO A 22 -8.27 -17.29 14.50
CA PRO A 22 -7.70 -18.57 14.13
C PRO A 22 -6.26 -18.80 14.63
N ALA A 23 -5.44 -17.73 14.72
CA ALA A 23 -4.08 -17.85 15.28
C ALA A 23 -4.11 -18.14 16.79
N GLN A 24 -5.02 -17.51 17.54
CA GLN A 24 -5.22 -17.78 18.97
C GLN A 24 -5.74 -19.19 19.21
N GLU A 25 -6.70 -19.66 18.40
CA GLU A 25 -7.22 -21.04 18.45
C GLU A 25 -6.12 -22.08 18.20
N ARG A 26 -5.12 -21.73 17.37
CA ARG A 26 -3.91 -22.55 17.14
C ARG A 26 -2.85 -22.44 18.25
N GLY A 27 -3.13 -21.68 19.31
CA GLY A 27 -2.28 -21.58 20.50
C GLY A 27 -1.42 -20.31 20.60
N MET A 28 -1.61 -19.33 19.70
CA MET A 28 -0.88 -18.06 19.79
C MET A 28 -1.34 -17.24 20.99
N ARG A 29 -0.41 -16.93 21.88
CA ARG A 29 -0.68 -16.19 23.12
C ARG A 29 0.37 -15.11 23.40
N PHE A 30 0.09 -14.23 24.33
CA PHE A 30 1.07 -13.28 24.82
C PHE A 30 1.93 -13.86 25.94
N ARG A 31 3.10 -13.25 26.18
CA ARG A 31 3.98 -13.65 27.29
C ARG A 31 3.28 -13.39 28.62
N LYS A 32 3.57 -14.25 29.62
CA LYS A 32 3.07 -14.08 30.98
C LYS A 32 3.47 -12.70 31.52
N GLY A 33 2.51 -11.98 32.10
CA GLY A 33 2.71 -10.62 32.63
C GLY A 33 2.33 -9.49 31.68
N THR A 34 1.95 -9.79 30.42
CA THR A 34 1.36 -8.79 29.52
C THR A 34 -0.06 -8.47 29.96
N SER A 35 -0.38 -7.20 30.23
CA SER A 35 -1.72 -6.81 30.66
C SER A 35 -2.77 -7.03 29.56
N ASP A 36 -4.02 -7.34 29.93
CA ASP A 36 -5.10 -7.53 28.95
C ASP A 36 -5.34 -6.28 28.09
N GLU A 37 -5.09 -5.10 28.65
CA GLU A 37 -5.15 -3.84 27.92
C GLU A 37 -4.07 -3.75 26.83
N ASP A 38 -2.84 -4.12 27.16
CA ASP A 38 -1.73 -4.10 26.19
C ASP A 38 -1.91 -5.17 25.11
N GLN A 39 -2.43 -6.34 25.47
CA GLN A 39 -2.78 -7.40 24.53
C GLN A 39 -3.82 -6.90 23.52
N ARG A 40 -4.91 -6.29 24.02
CA ARG A 40 -5.96 -5.68 23.17
C ARG A 40 -5.40 -4.59 22.28
N LYS A 41 -4.62 -3.65 22.82
CA LYS A 41 -4.00 -2.56 22.04
C LYS A 41 -3.10 -3.10 20.94
N HIS A 42 -2.35 -4.16 21.20
CA HIS A 42 -1.51 -4.81 20.20
C HIS A 42 -2.36 -5.40 19.07
N LEU A 43 -3.40 -6.16 19.39
CA LEU A 43 -4.29 -6.79 18.40
C LEU A 43 -5.08 -5.76 17.60
N ASP A 44 -5.59 -4.71 18.24
CA ASP A 44 -6.31 -3.63 17.56
C ASP A 44 -5.39 -2.87 16.59
N ARG A 45 -4.14 -2.65 16.97
CA ARG A 45 -3.14 -2.06 16.07
C ARG A 45 -2.85 -2.95 14.87
N LEU A 46 -2.77 -4.28 15.06
CA LEU A 46 -2.65 -5.21 13.93
C LEU A 46 -3.88 -5.15 13.02
N CYS A 47 -5.09 -5.07 13.57
CA CYS A 47 -6.30 -4.88 12.76
C CYS A 47 -6.22 -3.61 11.89
N ASP A 48 -5.72 -2.51 12.44
CA ASP A 48 -5.56 -1.25 11.70
C ASP A 48 -4.50 -1.35 10.60
N GLU A 49 -3.32 -1.87 10.93
CA GLU A 49 -2.20 -1.95 10.00
C GLU A 49 -2.43 -2.98 8.89
N LEU A 50 -3.25 -3.99 9.11
CA LEU A 50 -3.48 -5.10 8.17
C LEU A 50 -4.82 -4.99 7.43
N ALA A 51 -5.63 -3.95 7.69
CA ALA A 51 -6.96 -3.76 7.10
C ALA A 51 -6.96 -3.68 5.56
N TYR A 52 -5.81 -3.34 4.96
CA TYR A 52 -5.65 -3.24 3.51
C TYR A 52 -5.46 -4.59 2.82
N LEU A 53 -5.07 -5.63 3.56
CA LEU A 53 -4.76 -6.95 2.99
C LEU A 53 -6.03 -7.64 2.47
N SER A 54 -5.86 -8.34 1.35
CA SER A 54 -6.85 -9.29 0.84
C SER A 54 -7.00 -10.52 1.74
N ASP A 55 -8.15 -11.19 1.66
CA ASP A 55 -8.46 -12.40 2.44
C ASP A 55 -7.40 -13.49 2.24
N ARG A 56 -6.98 -13.71 0.98
CA ARG A 56 -5.94 -14.68 0.63
C ARG A 56 -4.62 -14.36 1.35
N THR A 57 -4.24 -13.09 1.39
CA THR A 57 -3.01 -12.67 2.06
C THR A 57 -3.11 -12.78 3.57
N LEU A 58 -4.28 -12.47 4.16
CA LEU A 58 -4.53 -12.68 5.59
C LEU A 58 -4.42 -14.15 5.99
N ASP A 59 -4.94 -15.06 5.17
CA ASP A 59 -4.80 -16.51 5.38
C ASP A 59 -3.34 -16.98 5.31
N ALA A 60 -2.58 -16.51 4.31
CA ALA A 60 -1.16 -16.82 4.19
C ALA A 60 -0.35 -16.24 5.37
N LEU A 61 -0.66 -15.00 5.78
CA LEU A 61 -0.02 -14.35 6.91
C LEU A 61 -0.31 -15.08 8.23
N ARG A 62 -1.50 -15.66 8.39
CA ARG A 62 -1.83 -16.52 9.54
C ARG A 62 -0.89 -17.72 9.62
N GLU A 63 -0.69 -18.43 8.50
CA GLU A 63 0.24 -19.57 8.47
C GLU A 63 1.65 -19.15 8.86
N TRP A 64 2.10 -18.02 8.32
CA TRP A 64 3.40 -17.45 8.68
C TRP A 64 3.48 -17.12 10.17
N VAL A 65 2.51 -16.41 10.74
CA VAL A 65 2.47 -16.05 12.18
C VAL A 65 2.56 -17.30 13.05
N THR A 66 1.77 -18.32 12.75
CA THR A 66 1.74 -19.56 13.55
C THR A 66 3.03 -20.38 13.46
N THR A 67 3.80 -20.21 12.38
CA THR A 67 5.10 -20.88 12.20
C THR A 67 6.28 -20.02 12.65
N HIS A 68 6.09 -18.72 12.88
CA HIS A 68 7.14 -17.76 13.23
C HIS A 68 6.94 -17.11 14.60
N GLY A 69 6.11 -17.72 15.45
CA GLY A 69 5.95 -17.29 16.83
C GLY A 69 7.27 -17.27 17.60
N GLU A 70 7.32 -16.41 18.62
CA GLU A 70 8.46 -16.26 19.51
C GLU A 70 8.51 -17.34 20.60
N GLY A 71 9.67 -17.44 21.25
CA GLY A 71 9.95 -18.42 22.30
C GLY A 71 10.41 -19.77 21.75
N SER A 72 10.87 -20.65 22.63
CA SER A 72 11.37 -21.98 22.26
C SER A 72 10.30 -22.85 21.59
N GLU A 73 9.03 -22.69 22.01
CA GLU A 73 7.90 -23.43 21.46
C GLU A 73 7.16 -22.69 20.35
N ARG A 74 7.60 -21.46 19.99
CA ARG A 74 6.97 -20.62 18.95
C ARG A 74 5.48 -20.35 19.21
N THR A 75 5.08 -20.30 20.48
CA THR A 75 3.69 -20.07 20.92
C THR A 75 3.39 -18.63 21.32
N PHE A 76 4.39 -17.73 21.26
CA PHE A 76 4.17 -16.31 21.48
C PHE A 76 4.00 -15.54 20.17
N TRP A 77 3.15 -14.52 20.15
CA TRP A 77 3.01 -13.65 18.99
C TRP A 77 4.38 -13.11 18.51
N PRO A 78 4.67 -13.14 17.19
CA PRO A 78 5.83 -12.45 16.65
C PRO A 78 5.76 -10.94 16.95
N THR A 79 6.91 -10.25 16.92
CA THR A 79 6.90 -8.79 17.08
C THR A 79 5.98 -8.13 16.04
N HIS A 80 5.33 -7.03 16.44
CA HIS A 80 4.48 -6.22 15.55
C HIS A 80 5.21 -5.86 14.25
N THR A 81 6.47 -5.43 14.36
CA THR A 81 7.30 -5.06 13.20
C THR A 81 7.54 -6.22 12.27
N SER A 82 7.78 -7.43 12.80
CA SER A 82 7.95 -8.63 11.97
C SER A 82 6.67 -8.98 11.21
N ILE A 83 5.50 -8.89 11.87
CA ILE A 83 4.20 -9.16 11.21
C ILE A 83 3.95 -8.14 10.10
N VAL A 84 4.09 -6.84 10.39
CA VAL A 84 3.84 -5.77 9.40
C VAL A 84 4.85 -5.83 8.25
N SER A 85 6.13 -6.08 8.53
CA SER A 85 7.13 -6.23 7.47
C SER A 85 6.86 -7.43 6.56
N THR A 86 6.38 -8.55 7.10
CA THR A 86 6.01 -9.72 6.30
C THR A 86 4.73 -9.46 5.51
N ALA A 87 3.74 -8.80 6.10
CA ALA A 87 2.52 -8.38 5.43
C ALA A 87 2.82 -7.55 4.18
N GLU A 88 3.65 -6.52 4.31
CA GLU A 88 4.10 -5.66 3.20
C GLU A 88 4.86 -6.43 2.12
N ALA A 89 5.55 -7.51 2.49
CA ALA A 89 6.25 -8.37 1.53
C ALA A 89 5.28 -9.25 0.74
N TYR A 90 4.15 -9.66 1.33
CA TYR A 90 3.12 -10.45 0.66
C TYR A 90 2.21 -9.60 -0.22
N GLU A 91 1.77 -8.46 0.30
CA GLU A 91 0.91 -7.52 -0.40
C GLU A 91 1.38 -6.11 -0.01
N PRO A 92 2.05 -5.39 -0.91
CA PRO A 92 2.55 -4.05 -0.60
C PRO A 92 1.40 -3.09 -0.30
N ARG A 93 1.52 -2.29 0.76
CA ARG A 93 0.51 -1.29 1.08
C ARG A 93 0.40 -0.24 -0.02
N PRO A 94 -0.83 0.11 -0.44
CA PRO A 94 -1.06 1.24 -1.32
C PRO A 94 -0.40 2.52 -0.77
N LEU A 95 0.27 3.29 -1.64
CA LEU A 95 1.03 4.46 -1.20
C LEU A 95 0.18 5.52 -0.49
N GLU A 96 -1.10 5.60 -0.85
CA GLU A 96 -2.07 6.54 -0.28
C GLU A 96 -2.30 6.30 1.21
N GLU A 97 -2.14 5.06 1.67
CA GLU A 97 -2.27 4.67 3.07
C GLU A 97 -0.96 4.83 3.86
N THR A 98 0.09 5.35 3.23
CA THR A 98 1.39 5.62 3.88
C THR A 98 1.60 7.13 4.06
N PRO A 99 1.39 7.70 5.26
CA PRO A 99 1.37 9.16 5.47
C PRO A 99 2.64 9.88 4.98
N GLY A 100 3.82 9.30 5.22
CA GLY A 100 5.10 9.88 4.80
C GLY A 100 5.27 9.95 3.28
N VAL A 101 4.71 8.98 2.55
CA VAL A 101 4.78 8.95 1.08
C VAL A 101 3.75 9.89 0.48
N ALA A 102 2.51 9.83 0.95
CA ALA A 102 1.45 10.72 0.50
C ALA A 102 1.80 12.21 0.74
N GLY A 103 2.50 12.51 1.84
CA GLY A 103 3.01 13.85 2.13
C GLY A 103 4.01 14.38 1.09
N TRP A 104 4.88 13.54 0.54
CA TRP A 104 5.84 13.96 -0.49
C TRP A 104 5.14 14.36 -1.80
N PHE A 105 4.19 13.53 -2.28
CA PHE A 105 3.39 13.85 -3.48
C PHE A 105 2.52 15.10 -3.28
N ARG A 106 2.01 15.31 -2.07
CA ARG A 106 1.30 16.54 -1.73
C ARG A 106 2.20 17.77 -1.75
N SER A 107 3.52 17.65 -1.61
CA SER A 107 4.44 18.79 -1.52
C SER A 107 4.77 19.43 -2.87
N ARG A 108 5.58 20.52 -2.85
CA ARG A 108 6.14 21.13 -4.07
C ARG A 108 7.00 20.17 -4.90
N ALA A 109 7.59 19.15 -4.27
CA ALA A 109 8.35 18.14 -4.99
C ALA A 109 7.45 17.29 -5.91
N GLY A 110 6.22 17.00 -5.49
CA GLY A 110 5.22 16.32 -6.32
C GLY A 110 4.77 17.17 -7.51
N GLU A 111 4.56 18.47 -7.31
CA GLU A 111 4.28 19.42 -8.40
C GLU A 111 5.41 19.47 -9.43
N ALA A 112 6.66 19.53 -8.97
CA ALA A 112 7.84 19.50 -9.85
C ALA A 112 7.93 18.19 -10.64
N ALA A 113 7.69 17.05 -9.98
CA ALA A 113 7.66 15.74 -10.66
C ALA A 113 6.56 15.65 -11.73
N LEU A 114 5.41 16.28 -11.50
CA LEU A 114 4.35 16.42 -12.50
C LEU A 114 4.80 17.29 -13.67
N ALA A 115 5.35 18.48 -13.40
CA ALA A 115 5.82 19.41 -14.44
C ALA A 115 6.93 18.79 -15.33
N GLU A 116 7.77 17.94 -14.76
CA GLU A 116 8.86 17.25 -15.45
C GLU A 116 8.45 15.91 -16.09
N ASN A 117 7.15 15.55 -16.06
CA ASN A 117 6.63 14.27 -16.56
C ASN A 117 7.29 13.03 -15.91
N ARG A 118 7.69 13.13 -14.64
CA ARG A 118 8.30 12.04 -13.85
C ARG A 118 7.35 11.43 -12.83
N LEU A 119 6.11 11.93 -12.73
CA LEU A 119 5.18 11.59 -11.66
C LEU A 119 4.91 10.08 -11.53
N ILE A 120 4.66 9.38 -12.64
CA ILE A 120 4.41 7.93 -12.62
C ILE A 120 5.67 7.17 -12.16
N ALA A 121 6.84 7.53 -12.69
CA ALA A 121 8.10 6.88 -12.33
C ALA A 121 8.47 7.09 -10.86
N GLU A 122 8.23 8.30 -10.33
CA GLU A 122 8.36 8.60 -8.90
C GLU A 122 7.38 7.75 -8.09
N PHE A 123 6.10 7.68 -8.48
CA PHE A 123 5.10 6.84 -7.80
C PHE A 123 5.55 5.39 -7.68
N LEU A 124 5.98 4.78 -8.78
CA LEU A 124 6.49 3.40 -8.78
C LEU A 124 7.77 3.25 -7.95
N TRP A 125 8.65 4.25 -7.94
CA TRP A 125 9.83 4.25 -7.08
C TRP A 125 9.45 4.22 -5.61
N TRP A 126 8.55 5.12 -5.21
CA TRP A 126 8.05 5.21 -3.85
C TRP A 126 7.28 3.97 -3.44
N GLU A 127 6.50 3.35 -4.34
CA GLU A 127 5.74 2.12 -4.06
C GLU A 127 6.68 0.99 -3.66
N ARG A 128 7.82 0.88 -4.36
CA ARG A 128 8.83 -0.14 -4.13
C ARG A 128 9.81 0.19 -3.00
N LYS A 129 10.22 1.46 -2.86
CA LYS A 129 11.34 1.86 -1.97
C LYS A 129 10.88 2.59 -0.71
N LYS A 130 9.64 3.09 -0.68
CA LYS A 130 9.03 3.86 0.43
C LYS A 130 9.89 5.05 0.92
N ARG A 131 10.74 5.59 0.03
CA ARG A 131 11.62 6.74 0.27
C ARG A 131 11.92 7.47 -1.04
N PRO A 132 12.36 8.74 -1.01
CA PRO A 132 12.74 9.44 -2.23
C PRO A 132 14.04 8.87 -2.81
N PRO A 133 14.31 9.12 -4.12
CA PRO A 133 15.63 8.89 -4.70
C PRO A 133 16.64 9.87 -4.10
N LEU A 134 17.61 9.37 -3.34
CA LEU A 134 18.56 10.18 -2.57
C LEU A 134 19.83 10.49 -3.37
N SER A 135 20.31 9.51 -4.15
CA SER A 135 21.54 9.66 -4.93
C SER A 135 21.28 10.17 -6.36
N ALA A 136 22.30 10.74 -6.99
CA ALA A 136 22.23 11.15 -8.39
C ALA A 136 21.93 9.97 -9.33
N HIS A 137 22.48 8.79 -9.03
CA HIS A 137 22.20 7.57 -9.77
C HIS A 137 20.73 7.14 -9.63
N GLU A 138 20.16 7.17 -8.43
CA GLU A 138 18.74 6.86 -8.22
C GLU A 138 17.82 7.84 -8.95
N ARG A 139 18.13 9.15 -8.88
CA ARG A 139 17.39 10.17 -9.62
C ARG A 139 17.46 9.94 -11.13
N LYS A 140 18.62 9.53 -11.66
CA LYS A 140 18.78 9.16 -13.07
C LYS A 140 17.91 7.95 -13.43
N LEU A 141 17.91 6.89 -12.61
CA LEU A 141 17.05 5.72 -12.85
C LEU A 141 15.56 6.08 -12.93
N VAL A 142 15.09 7.00 -12.07
CA VAL A 142 13.71 7.49 -12.13
C VAL A 142 13.45 8.29 -13.41
N ALA A 143 14.37 9.16 -13.81
CA ALA A 143 14.25 9.93 -15.05
C ALA A 143 14.26 9.04 -16.31
N ASP A 144 15.18 8.06 -16.37
CA ASP A 144 15.25 7.09 -17.46
C ASP A 144 13.96 6.26 -17.54
N ARG A 145 13.40 5.87 -16.38
CA ARG A 145 12.13 5.16 -16.32
C ARG A 145 10.96 6.03 -16.79
N ALA A 146 10.95 7.31 -16.43
CA ALA A 146 9.95 8.27 -16.91
C ALA A 146 9.98 8.40 -18.44
N ALA A 147 11.18 8.52 -19.03
CA ALA A 147 11.35 8.59 -20.47
C ALA A 147 10.88 7.31 -21.19
N SER A 148 11.17 6.13 -20.62
CA SER A 148 10.69 4.84 -21.11
C SER A 148 9.16 4.77 -21.11
N ILE A 149 8.51 5.14 -20.01
CA ILE A 149 7.04 5.15 -19.90
C ILE A 149 6.42 6.13 -20.91
N ALA A 150 6.99 7.33 -21.05
CA ALA A 150 6.52 8.32 -22.01
C ALA A 150 6.60 7.81 -23.46
N SER A 151 7.69 7.15 -23.83
CA SER A 151 7.88 6.53 -25.15
C SER A 151 6.91 5.38 -25.39
N GLU A 152 6.68 4.52 -24.39
CA GLU A 152 5.69 3.43 -24.45
C GLU A 152 4.29 3.98 -24.68
N ARG A 153 3.86 4.98 -23.89
CA ARG A 153 2.54 5.62 -24.05
C ARG A 153 2.38 6.24 -25.43
N ALA A 154 3.35 7.04 -25.86
CA ALA A 154 3.30 7.71 -27.16
C ALA A 154 3.17 6.72 -28.32
N ARG A 155 3.85 5.57 -28.26
CA ARG A 155 3.72 4.52 -29.29
C ARG A 155 2.34 3.88 -29.30
N THR A 156 1.79 3.55 -28.14
CA THR A 156 0.45 2.95 -28.06
C THR A 156 -0.64 3.93 -28.48
N GLU A 157 -0.52 5.20 -28.08
CA GLU A 157 -1.44 6.27 -28.46
C GLU A 157 -1.35 6.59 -29.96
N ASP A 158 -0.15 6.60 -30.55
CA ASP A 158 0.03 6.76 -32.00
C ASP A 158 -0.62 5.62 -32.81
N LYS A 159 -0.51 4.37 -32.35
CA LYS A 159 -1.22 3.24 -32.98
C LYS A 159 -2.74 3.46 -32.96
N LEU A 160 -3.30 3.85 -31.81
CA LEU A 160 -4.72 4.15 -31.66
C LEU A 160 -5.16 5.30 -32.59
N ASN A 161 -4.39 6.38 -32.64
CA ASN A 161 -4.69 7.55 -33.49
C ASN A 161 -4.66 7.21 -34.99
N ARG A 162 -3.83 6.24 -35.40
CA ARG A 162 -3.79 5.73 -36.78
C ARG A 162 -4.87 4.69 -37.09
N GLY A 163 -5.74 4.37 -36.13
CA GLY A 163 -6.75 3.33 -36.28
C GLY A 163 -6.18 1.91 -36.31
N VAL A 164 -4.93 1.71 -35.90
CA VAL A 164 -4.30 0.40 -35.78
C VAL A 164 -4.64 -0.15 -34.40
N ALA A 165 -5.35 -1.28 -34.36
CA ALA A 165 -5.67 -1.95 -33.10
C ALA A 165 -4.37 -2.36 -32.37
N PRO A 166 -4.07 -1.79 -31.19
CA PRO A 166 -2.95 -2.25 -30.37
C PRO A 166 -3.19 -3.68 -29.88
N LEU A 167 -2.12 -4.35 -29.46
CA LEU A 167 -2.25 -5.65 -28.83
C LEU A 167 -2.90 -5.48 -27.44
N GLN A 168 -3.62 -6.51 -26.99
CA GLN A 168 -4.25 -6.51 -25.66
C GLN A 168 -3.27 -6.14 -24.52
N PRO A 169 -2.02 -6.65 -24.46
CA PRO A 169 -1.05 -6.22 -23.46
C PRO A 169 -0.67 -4.74 -23.53
N ASP A 170 -0.66 -4.12 -24.72
CA ASP A 170 -0.37 -2.69 -24.88
C ASP A 170 -1.48 -1.83 -24.24
N LEU A 171 -2.74 -2.28 -24.37
CA LEU A 171 -3.91 -1.62 -23.78
C LEU A 171 -3.92 -1.75 -22.25
N GLU A 172 -3.71 -2.97 -21.74
CA GLU A 172 -3.61 -3.24 -20.30
C GLU A 172 -2.50 -2.41 -19.66
N GLN A 173 -1.36 -2.30 -20.34
CA GLN A 173 -0.24 -1.48 -19.87
C GLN A 173 -0.59 0.01 -19.84
N LEU A 174 -1.29 0.50 -20.86
CA LEU A 174 -1.73 1.90 -20.92
C LEU A 174 -2.75 2.21 -19.81
N GLU A 175 -3.71 1.31 -19.58
CA GLU A 175 -4.68 1.42 -18.48
C GLU A 175 -4.00 1.40 -17.11
N TYR A 176 -3.00 0.52 -16.94
CA TYR A 176 -2.19 0.50 -15.73
C TYR A 176 -1.48 1.83 -15.51
N TRP A 177 -0.83 2.41 -16.52
CA TRP A 177 -0.21 3.74 -16.43
C TRP A 177 -1.19 4.85 -16.09
N LYS A 178 -2.38 4.85 -16.70
CA LYS A 178 -3.45 5.81 -16.37
C LYS A 178 -3.90 5.68 -14.92
N SER A 179 -4.04 4.45 -14.42
CA SER A 179 -4.44 4.21 -13.03
C SER A 179 -3.44 4.77 -12.01
N ILE A 180 -2.13 4.61 -12.29
CA ILE A 180 -1.07 5.15 -11.43
C ILE A 180 -1.02 6.67 -11.53
N GLU A 181 -1.13 7.22 -12.74
CA GLU A 181 -1.18 8.66 -12.97
C GLU A 181 -2.34 9.32 -12.22
N GLU A 182 -3.55 8.75 -12.27
CA GLU A 182 -4.72 9.26 -11.56
C GLU A 182 -4.52 9.26 -10.04
N ARG A 183 -4.01 8.15 -9.49
CA ARG A 183 -3.68 8.02 -8.06
C ARG A 183 -2.67 9.07 -7.62
N ALA A 184 -1.59 9.25 -8.37
CA ALA A 184 -0.55 10.22 -8.06
C ALA A 184 -1.04 11.67 -8.21
N LEU A 185 -1.80 11.97 -9.28
CA LEU A 185 -2.37 13.29 -9.54
C LEU A 185 -3.33 13.73 -8.44
N ARG A 186 -4.16 12.80 -7.93
CA ARG A 186 -5.05 13.08 -6.80
C ARG A 186 -4.27 13.58 -5.59
N LEU A 187 -3.16 12.92 -5.23
CA LEU A 187 -2.31 13.36 -4.12
C LEU A 187 -1.70 14.75 -4.35
N VAL A 188 -1.22 15.03 -5.58
CA VAL A 188 -0.67 16.36 -5.92
C VAL A 188 -1.75 17.44 -5.80
N ARG A 189 -2.95 17.18 -6.33
CA ARG A 189 -4.10 18.11 -6.28
C ARG A 189 -4.54 18.39 -4.86
N ASP A 190 -4.69 17.36 -4.03
CA ASP A 190 -5.05 17.51 -2.60
C ASP A 190 -4.04 18.41 -1.87
N GLY A 191 -2.75 18.23 -2.16
CA GLY A 191 -1.69 19.04 -1.57
C GLY A 191 -1.69 20.49 -2.05
N ALA A 192 -1.96 20.73 -3.33
CA ALA A 192 -2.07 22.07 -3.90
C ALA A 192 -3.28 22.83 -3.34
N ALA A 193 -4.44 22.16 -3.23
CA ALA A 193 -5.66 22.72 -2.64
C ALA A 193 -5.45 23.13 -1.18
N ALA A 194 -4.91 22.23 -0.35
CA ALA A 194 -4.65 22.52 1.07
C ALA A 194 -3.70 23.71 1.28
N ARG A 195 -2.72 23.91 0.38
CA ARG A 195 -1.83 25.08 0.43
C ARG A 195 -2.52 26.37 0.00
N ALA A 196 -3.38 26.32 -1.01
CA ALA A 196 -4.12 27.50 -1.45
C ALA A 196 -5.06 27.98 -0.35
N GLU A 197 -5.73 27.06 0.35
CA GLU A 197 -6.58 27.38 1.51
C GLU A 197 -5.77 27.94 2.68
N GLY A 198 -4.63 27.34 3.01
CA GLY A 198 -3.75 27.82 4.08
C GLY A 198 -3.02 29.14 3.79
N GLN A 199 -2.95 29.58 2.52
CA GLN A 199 -2.44 30.90 2.13
C GLN A 199 -3.53 31.97 2.07
N ALA A 200 -4.80 31.57 2.09
CA ALA A 200 -5.96 32.47 2.05
C ALA A 200 -6.53 32.81 3.45
N ALA A 201 -6.00 32.18 4.51
CA ALA A 201 -6.32 32.42 5.92
C ALA A 201 -5.25 33.26 6.60
#